data_AF-A0A3D0U4M0-F1
#
_entry.id   AF-A0A3D0U4M0-F1
#
_cell.length_a   1.000
_cell.length_b   1.000
_cell.length_c   1.000
_cell.angle_alpha   90.00
_cell.angle_beta   90.00
_cell.angle_gamma   90.00
#
_symmetry.space_group_name_H-M   'P 1'
#
loop_
_entity.id
_entity.type
_entity.pdbx_description
1 polymer ?
#
loop_
_entity_poly.entity_id
_entity_poly.type
_entity_poly.pdbx_seq_one_letter_code
_entity_poly.pdbx_strand_id
1 'polypeptide(L)'
;MPLAPKTFHFLCLLLNAGNAVVAREVLFEELWRGRPVSDESLAQVVAQCRRALGDSAARQQVIKTVPKRGYRLVPDIVVFRAGALAGMEPT
;
A
#
# COMPACT_ATOMS: atom_id res chain seq x y z
N MET A 1 3.25 -17.26 -0.93
CA MET A 1 1.77 -17.23 -0.87
C MET A 1 1.30 -16.15 -1.84
N PRO A 2 0.35 -16.44 -2.75
CA PRO A 2 -0.22 -15.42 -3.62
C PRO A 2 -0.98 -14.36 -2.82
N LEU A 3 -0.86 -13.09 -3.21
CA LEU A 3 -1.62 -12.01 -2.59
C LEU A 3 -3.10 -12.13 -2.95
N ALA A 4 -3.98 -12.00 -1.97
CA ALA A 4 -5.41 -11.87 -2.24
C ALA A 4 -5.65 -10.61 -3.10
N PRO A 5 -6.65 -10.61 -4.00
CA PRO A 5 -6.87 -9.51 -4.94
C PRO A 5 -6.96 -8.12 -4.28
N LYS A 6 -7.64 -8.03 -3.12
CA LYS A 6 -7.74 -6.76 -2.36
C LYS A 6 -6.41 -6.36 -1.73
N THR A 7 -5.65 -7.32 -1.24
CA THR A 7 -4.31 -7.08 -0.67
C THR A 7 -3.33 -6.59 -1.73
N PHE A 8 -3.41 -7.16 -2.93
CA PHE A 8 -2.66 -6.67 -4.07
C PHE A 8 -3.10 -5.26 -4.48
N HIS A 9 -4.42 -5.02 -4.62
CA HIS A 9 -4.94 -3.71 -4.97
C HIS A 9 -4.54 -2.64 -3.94
N PHE A 10 -4.59 -2.95 -2.64
CA PHE A 10 -4.11 -2.07 -1.58
C PHE A 10 -2.64 -1.67 -1.78
N LEU A 11 -1.77 -2.64 -2.10
CA LEU A 11 -0.37 -2.35 -2.39
C LEU A 11 -0.22 -1.44 -3.61
N CYS A 12 -0.99 -1.67 -4.69
CA CYS A 12 -0.98 -0.80 -5.86
C CYS A 12 -1.38 0.63 -5.54
N LEU A 13 -2.39 0.85 -4.69
CA LEU A 13 -2.81 2.19 -4.25
C LEU A 13 -1.66 2.92 -3.54
N LEU A 14 -0.95 2.23 -2.65
CA LEU A 14 0.20 2.80 -1.95
C LEU A 14 1.38 3.12 -2.89
N LEU A 15 1.69 2.21 -3.82
CA LEU A 15 2.75 2.42 -4.82
C LEU A 15 2.43 3.60 -5.75
N ASN A 16 1.16 3.73 -6.14
CA ASN A 16 0.70 4.84 -6.98
C ASN A 16 0.79 6.19 -6.26
N ALA A 17 0.62 6.21 -4.94
CA ALA A 17 0.70 7.42 -4.12
C ALA A 17 2.14 7.91 -3.86
N GLY A 18 3.18 7.15 -4.22
CA GLY A 18 4.57 7.62 -4.17
C GLY A 18 4.98 8.22 -2.82
N ASN A 19 4.72 7.49 -1.72
CA ASN A 19 4.98 7.86 -0.32
C ASN A 19 3.98 8.85 0.31
N ALA A 20 3.00 9.35 -0.45
CA ALA A 20 1.88 10.10 0.11
C ALA A 20 0.95 9.22 0.96
N VAL A 21 0.19 9.86 1.86
CA VAL A 21 -0.82 9.16 2.67
C VAL A 21 -2.04 8.87 1.82
N VAL A 22 -2.38 7.59 1.68
CA VAL A 22 -3.66 7.15 1.14
C VAL A 22 -4.67 7.13 2.27
N ALA A 23 -5.74 7.91 2.10
CA ALA A 23 -6.79 8.07 3.11
C ALA A 23 -7.60 6.78 3.30
N ARG A 24 -8.12 6.56 4.52
CA ARG A 24 -8.94 5.37 4.80
C ARG A 24 -10.17 5.31 3.91
N GLU A 25 -10.79 6.45 3.66
CA GLU A 25 -11.98 6.61 2.84
C GLU A 25 -11.71 6.18 1.39
N VAL A 26 -10.56 6.60 0.84
CA VAL A 26 -10.10 6.18 -0.50
C VAL A 26 -9.85 4.67 -0.52
N LEU A 27 -9.23 4.10 0.52
CA LEU A 27 -9.01 2.66 0.59
C LEU A 27 -10.32 1.88 0.66
N PHE A 28 -11.30 2.36 1.41
CA PHE A 28 -12.61 1.73 1.47
C PHE A 28 -13.33 1.76 0.12
N GLU A 29 -13.30 2.93 -0.55
CA GLU A 29 -13.89 3.11 -1.86
C GLU A 29 -13.25 2.19 -2.90
N GLU A 30 -11.92 2.21 -3.04
CA GLU A 30 -11.20 1.47 -4.07
C GLU A 30 -11.23 -0.05 -3.86
N LEU A 31 -11.18 -0.50 -2.59
CA LEU A 31 -11.11 -1.94 -2.29
C LEU A 31 -12.49 -2.59 -2.21
N TRP A 32 -13.53 -1.87 -1.80
CA TRP A 32 -14.87 -2.44 -1.60
C TRP A 32 -15.97 -1.80 -2.45
N ARG A 33 -15.65 -0.77 -3.27
CA ARG A 33 -16.58 -0.03 -4.15
C ARG A 33 -17.73 0.58 -3.36
N GLY A 34 -17.39 1.36 -2.34
CA GLY A 34 -18.36 2.03 -1.46
C GLY A 34 -19.19 1.11 -0.56
N ARG A 35 -18.95 -0.21 -0.54
CA ARG A 35 -19.68 -1.11 0.37
C ARG A 35 -19.29 -0.84 1.81
N PRO A 36 -20.27 -0.78 2.74
CA PRO A 36 -19.99 -0.59 4.16
C PRO A 36 -19.22 -1.80 4.68
N VAL A 37 -18.01 -1.57 5.17
CA VAL A 37 -17.14 -2.59 5.77
C VAL A 37 -16.51 -2.04 7.05
N SER A 38 -16.12 -2.94 7.94
CA SER A 38 -15.49 -2.60 9.22
C SER A 38 -14.02 -2.21 9.04
N ASP A 39 -13.51 -1.45 10.01
CA ASP A 39 -12.07 -1.20 10.15
C ASP A 39 -11.26 -2.49 10.28
N GLU A 40 -11.83 -3.55 10.89
CA GLU A 40 -11.26 -4.89 10.95
C GLU A 40 -10.94 -5.44 9.56
N SER A 41 -11.81 -5.20 8.58
CA SER A 41 -11.63 -5.67 7.20
C SER A 41 -10.41 -5.01 6.55
N LEU A 42 -10.24 -3.71 6.77
CA LEU A 42 -9.06 -2.97 6.32
C LEU A 42 -7.80 -3.43 7.08
N ALA A 43 -7.90 -3.64 8.39
CA ALA A 43 -6.79 -4.14 9.20
C ALA A 43 -6.31 -5.53 8.73
N GLN A 44 -7.22 -6.42 8.33
CA GLN A 44 -6.88 -7.73 7.77
C GLN A 44 -6.13 -7.61 6.44
N VAL A 45 -6.58 -6.74 5.53
CA VAL A 45 -5.89 -6.46 4.26
C VAL A 45 -4.48 -5.93 4.52
N VAL A 46 -4.33 -4.97 5.42
CA VAL A 46 -3.03 -4.40 5.80
C VAL A 46 -2.12 -5.45 6.43
N ALA A 47 -2.65 -6.29 7.32
CA ALA A 47 -1.88 -7.36 7.97
C ALA A 47 -1.40 -8.41 6.96
N GLN A 48 -2.24 -8.81 6.00
CA GLN A 48 -1.84 -9.70 4.92
C GLN A 48 -0.75 -9.08 4.05
N CYS A 49 -0.89 -7.80 3.69
CA CYS A 49 0.09 -7.08 2.88
C CYS A 49 1.44 -7.01 3.61
N ARG A 50 1.43 -6.62 4.89
CA ARG A 50 2.64 -6.60 5.72
C ARG A 50 3.33 -7.95 5.76
N ARG A 51 2.60 -9.05 6.01
CA ARG A 51 3.19 -10.40 6.02
C ARG A 51 3.85 -10.77 4.69
N ALA A 52 3.20 -10.45 3.56
CA ALA A 52 3.75 -10.72 2.24
C ALA A 52 5.03 -9.92 1.95
N LEU A 53 5.17 -8.73 2.53
CA LEU A 53 6.33 -7.85 2.40
C LEU A 53 7.40 -8.08 3.49
N GLY A 54 7.21 -9.08 4.36
CA GLY A 54 8.10 -9.30 5.50
C GLY A 54 8.06 -8.19 6.56
N ASP A 55 7.01 -7.37 6.60
CA ASP A 55 6.76 -6.28 7.54
C ASP A 55 5.81 -6.71 8.67
N SER A 56 5.65 -5.88 9.71
CA SER A 56 4.67 -6.08 10.78
C SER A 56 4.13 -4.77 11.34
N ALA A 57 3.02 -4.82 12.08
CA ALA A 57 2.45 -3.64 12.73
C ALA A 57 3.39 -3.00 13.78
N ALA A 58 4.31 -3.79 14.35
CA ALA A 58 5.33 -3.31 15.28
C ALA A 58 6.52 -2.69 14.56
N ARG A 59 6.98 -3.29 13.45
CA ARG A 59 8.18 -2.84 12.72
C ARG A 59 7.92 -1.67 11.78
N GLN A 60 6.80 -1.71 11.06
CA GLN A 60 6.35 -0.70 10.08
C GLN A 60 7.47 -0.19 9.16
N GLN A 61 8.33 -1.09 8.68
CA GLN A 61 9.49 -0.76 7.85
C GLN A 61 9.11 -0.55 6.38
N VAL A 62 7.93 -1.02 5.98
CA VAL A 62 7.44 -0.88 4.59
C VAL A 62 6.15 -0.08 4.57
N ILE A 63 5.16 -0.47 5.38
CA ILE A 63 3.85 0.20 5.44
C ILE A 63 3.67 0.88 6.79
N LYS A 64 3.62 2.22 6.77
CA LYS A 64 3.43 3.05 7.95
C LYS A 64 1.95 3.38 8.15
N THR A 65 1.46 3.16 9.37
CA THR A 65 0.12 3.63 9.76
C THR A 65 0.21 5.10 10.14
N VAL A 66 -0.67 5.93 9.56
CA VAL A 66 -0.85 7.33 9.99
C VAL A 66 -2.17 7.40 10.76
N PRO A 67 -2.13 7.52 12.10
CA PRO A 67 -3.33 7.49 12.94
C PRO A 67 -4.40 8.47 12.43
N LYS A 68 -5.65 7.98 12.37
CA LYS A 68 -6.84 8.73 11.92
C LYS A 68 -6.77 9.28 10.48
N ARG A 69 -5.74 8.96 9.69
CA ARG A 69 -5.61 9.42 8.30
C ARG A 69 -5.59 8.27 7.31
N GLY A 70 -4.76 7.26 7.55
CA GLY A 70 -4.64 6.12 6.63
C GLY A 70 -3.26 5.50 6.62
N TYR A 71 -2.75 5.18 5.43
CA TYR A 71 -1.54 4.38 5.26
C TYR A 71 -0.63 4.98 4.19
N ARG A 72 0.68 4.77 4.33
CA ARG A 72 1.67 5.16 3.33
C ARG A 72 2.84 4.19 3.29
N LEU A 73 3.59 4.22 2.19
CA LEU A 73 4.93 3.64 2.15
C LEU A 73 5.90 4.51 2.96
N VAL A 74 6.94 3.89 3.50
CA VAL A 74 8.03 4.63 4.13
C VAL A 74 8.77 5.50 3.09
N PRO A 75 9.31 6.66 3.48
CA PRO A 75 9.98 7.58 2.54
C PRO A 75 11.11 6.96 1.72
N ASP A 76 11.79 5.96 2.28
CA ASP A 76 12.99 5.36 1.69
C ASP A 76 12.66 4.34 0.59
N ILE A 77 11.38 4.12 0.28
CA ILE A 77 10.95 3.30 -0.85
C ILE A 77 10.90 4.15 -2.12
N VAL A 78 11.69 3.73 -3.11
CA VAL A 78 11.69 4.30 -4.46
C VAL A 78 10.85 3.40 -5.38
N VAL A 79 9.82 3.99 -6.00
CA VAL A 79 8.96 3.28 -6.95
C VAL A 79 9.38 3.64 -8.37
N PHE A 80 9.91 2.67 -9.11
CA PHE A 80 10.23 2.83 -10.53
C PHE A 80 9.01 2.46 -11.37
N ARG A 81 8.63 3.35 -12.30
CA ARG A 81 7.65 3.00 -13.34
C ARG A 81 8.38 2.48 -14.57
N ALA A 82 7.99 1.29 -15.03
CA ALA A 82 8.45 0.76 -16.30
C ALA A 82 8.06 1.74 -17.42
N GLY A 83 9.08 2.36 -18.01
CA GLY A 83 8.95 3.51 -18.92
C GLY A 83 10.01 4.59 -18.67
N ALA A 84 10.47 4.76 -17.42
CA ALA A 84 11.49 5.76 -17.06
C ALA A 84 12.94 5.28 -17.25
N LEU A 85 13.17 3.98 -17.46
CA LEU A 85 14.51 3.39 -17.65
C LEU A 85 14.98 3.39 -19.11
N ALA A 86 14.14 3.83 -20.06
CA ALA A 86 14.50 3.84 -21.48
C ALA A 86 15.45 4.98 -21.89
N GLY A 87 15.84 5.86 -20.95
CA GLY A 87 16.69 7.03 -21.20
C GLY A 87 18.05 7.02 -20.49
N MET A 88 18.42 5.96 -19.77
CA MET A 88 19.73 5.85 -19.14
C MET A 88 20.63 4.99 -20.02
N GLU A 89 21.16 5.59 -21.10
CA GLU A 89 22.31 5.01 -21.81
C GLU A 89 23.53 5.09 -20.89
N PRO A 90 24.25 3.98 -20.65
CA PRO A 90 25.52 4.02 -19.92
C PRO A 90 26.58 4.72 -20.79
N THR A 91 27.16 5.81 -20.29
CA THR A 91 28.42 6.39 -20.81
C THR A 91 29.60 5.69 -20.15
#